data_AF-A0A964EWN0-F1
#
_entry.id   AF-A0A964EWN0-F1
#
_cell.length_a   1.000
_cell.length_b   1.000
_cell.length_c   1.000
_cell.angle_alpha   90.00
_cell.angle_beta   90.00
_cell.angle_gamma   90.00
#
_symmetry.space_group_name_H-M   'P 1'
#
loop_
_entity.id
_entity.type
_entity.pdbx_description
1 polymer ?
#
loop_
_entity_poly.entity_id
_entity_poly.type
_entity_poly.pdbx_seq_one_letter_code
_entity_poly.pdbx_strand_id
1 'polypeptide(L)'
;MLVPCPACGCHVTSSACVCPHCDATLRRCEGKLATTAAAALMGLALVGCGDKDGIDQPEYGVPDTSWVDEDGDGWSTEDDCDDTNADIHPDATETPGDSIDSNCDGEDDT
;
A
#
# COMPACT_ATOMS: atom_id res chain seq x y z
N MET A 1 -12.16 -15.85 11.47
CA MET A 1 -12.32 -14.40 11.68
C MET A 1 -11.08 -13.74 11.09
N LEU A 2 -11.20 -12.62 10.38
CA LEU A 2 -10.01 -11.93 9.85
C LEU A 2 -9.61 -10.82 10.82
N VAL A 3 -8.30 -10.64 11.00
CA VAL A 3 -7.72 -9.62 11.87
C VAL A 3 -6.67 -8.83 11.08
N PRO A 4 -6.59 -7.51 11.24
CA PRO A 4 -5.57 -6.73 10.57
C PRO A 4 -4.20 -7.00 11.20
N CYS A 5 -3.16 -7.11 10.37
CA CYS A 5 -1.78 -7.17 10.82
C CYS A 5 -1.31 -5.79 11.30
N PRO A 6 -0.69 -5.69 12.49
CA PRO A 6 -0.20 -4.40 13.03
C PRO A 6 1.01 -3.83 12.29
N ALA A 7 1.68 -4.60 11.43
CA ALA A 7 2.86 -4.17 10.68
C ALA A 7 2.58 -3.82 9.21
N CYS A 8 1.79 -4.66 8.52
CA CYS A 8 1.44 -4.48 7.09
C CYS A 8 0.04 -3.86 6.89
N GLY A 9 -0.81 -3.81 7.92
CA GLY A 9 -2.21 -3.37 7.80
C GLY A 9 -3.13 -4.33 7.05
N CYS A 10 -2.57 -5.27 6.28
CA CYS A 10 -3.34 -6.27 5.55
C CYS A 10 -4.15 -7.16 6.51
N HIS A 11 -5.37 -7.51 6.10
CA HIS A 11 -6.19 -8.47 6.82
C HIS A 11 -5.65 -9.87 6.61
N VAL A 12 -5.34 -10.54 7.71
CA VAL A 12 -4.92 -11.93 7.72
C VAL A 12 -5.95 -12.77 8.46
N THR A 13 -5.86 -14.10 8.32
CA THR A 13 -6.69 -14.98 9.13
C THR A 13 -6.28 -14.86 10.60
N SER A 14 -7.26 -14.88 11.51
CA SER A 14 -7.01 -14.84 12.97
C SER A 14 -6.20 -16.04 13.48
N SER A 15 -5.98 -17.05 12.63
CA SER A 15 -5.15 -18.23 12.87
C SER A 15 -3.73 -18.12 12.30
N ALA A 16 -3.40 -17.05 11.55
CA ALA A 16 -2.09 -16.86 10.95
C ALA A 16 -1.09 -16.28 11.96
N CYS A 17 0.07 -16.95 12.06
CA CYS A 17 1.17 -16.58 12.97
C CYS A 17 1.96 -15.36 12.50
N VAL A 18 2.07 -15.25 11.18
CA VAL A 18 2.99 -14.38 10.47
C VAL A 18 2.19 -13.77 9.31
N CYS A 19 2.33 -12.46 9.08
CA CYS A 19 1.72 -11.80 7.92
C CYS A 19 2.43 -12.31 6.66
N PRO A 20 1.75 -13.00 5.73
CA PRO A 20 2.35 -13.48 4.49
C PRO A 20 2.73 -12.34 3.52
N HIS A 21 2.42 -11.09 3.88
CA HIS A 21 2.73 -9.90 3.10
C HIS A 21 3.95 -9.12 3.60
N CYS A 22 4.38 -9.31 4.86
CA CYS A 22 5.51 -8.57 5.42
C CYS A 22 6.36 -9.36 6.43
N ASP A 23 6.06 -10.64 6.62
CA ASP A 23 6.67 -11.53 7.61
C ASP A 23 6.61 -11.06 9.07
N ALA A 24 5.80 -10.05 9.37
CA ALA A 24 5.61 -9.60 10.74
C ALA A 24 4.86 -10.64 11.55
N THR A 25 5.33 -10.85 12.78
CA THR A 25 4.69 -11.77 13.73
C THR A 25 3.46 -11.08 14.34
N LEU A 26 2.28 -11.71 14.22
CA LEU A 26 1.00 -11.04 14.46
C LEU A 26 0.43 -11.30 15.84
N ARG A 27 0.32 -12.58 16.15
CA ARG A 27 -0.10 -13.12 17.43
C ARG A 27 0.84 -14.25 17.73
N ARG A 28 1.05 -14.53 19.02
CA ARG A 28 1.82 -15.71 19.41
C ARG A 28 1.11 -16.93 18.84
N CYS A 29 1.75 -17.59 17.88
CA CYS A 29 1.32 -18.90 17.48
C CYS A 29 1.68 -19.89 18.56
N GLU A 30 0.87 -19.87 19.60
CA GLU A 30 0.71 -21.00 20.51
C GLU A 30 -0.03 -22.11 19.75
N GLY A 31 0.66 -22.63 18.72
CA GLY A 31 0.58 -24.04 18.43
C GLY A 31 1.09 -24.76 19.67
N LYS A 32 0.13 -25.18 20.51
CA LYS A 32 0.31 -26.00 21.71
C LYS A 32 0.88 -25.23 22.90
N LEU A 33 0.01 -24.99 23.88
CA LEU A 33 0.40 -25.03 25.28
C LEU A 33 1.02 -26.43 25.53
N ALA A 34 2.32 -26.57 25.29
CA ALA A 34 3.07 -27.69 25.83
C ALA A 34 3.15 -27.44 27.34
N THR A 35 2.39 -28.26 28.06
CA THR A 35 2.47 -28.56 29.49
C THR A 35 3.53 -27.80 30.26
N THR A 36 3.12 -26.94 31.20
CA THR A 36 3.57 -27.07 32.60
C THR A 36 2.56 -26.38 33.49
N ALA A 37 1.77 -27.19 34.19
CA ALA A 37 1.19 -26.80 35.45
C ALA A 37 2.33 -26.35 36.38
N ALA A 38 2.45 -25.05 36.61
CA ALA A 38 3.24 -24.52 37.72
C ALA A 38 2.59 -23.22 38.18
N ALA A 39 1.80 -23.35 39.24
CA ALA A 39 1.34 -22.22 40.04
C ALA A 39 2.55 -21.37 40.46
N ALA A 40 2.52 -20.06 40.21
CA ALA A 40 3.35 -19.09 40.93
C ALA A 40 2.64 -17.73 40.97
N LEU A 41 2.59 -17.19 42.18
CA LEU A 41 1.85 -16.01 42.62
C LEU A 41 2.54 -14.68 42.21
N MET A 42 1.75 -13.61 42.29
CA MET A 42 2.12 -12.18 42.37
C MET A 42 2.32 -11.38 41.06
N GLY A 43 1.32 -10.52 40.79
CA GLY A 43 1.47 -9.09 40.56
C GLY A 43 2.28 -8.63 39.35
N LEU A 44 1.61 -8.08 38.34
CA LEU A 44 2.21 -7.14 37.38
C LEU A 44 1.15 -6.14 36.91
N ALA A 45 1.30 -4.88 37.32
CA ALA A 45 0.52 -3.75 36.83
C ALA A 45 1.04 -3.32 35.46
N LEU A 46 0.15 -3.09 34.49
CA LEU A 46 0.49 -2.33 33.29
C LEU A 46 -0.48 -1.17 33.15
N VAL A 47 0.00 -0.03 33.63
CA VAL A 47 -0.38 1.33 33.20
C VAL A 47 -0.06 1.48 31.71
N GLY A 48 -0.98 2.05 30.95
CA GLY A 48 -0.74 2.61 29.63
C GLY A 48 -1.93 3.46 29.19
N CYS A 49 -1.72 4.76 29.02
CA CYS A 49 -2.72 5.79 28.68
C CYS A 49 -2.25 6.56 27.43
N GLY A 50 -3.19 7.07 26.61
CA GLY A 50 -3.00 8.09 25.53
C GLY A 50 -2.64 7.52 24.14
N ASP A 51 -3.03 8.05 22.99
CA ASP A 51 -3.64 9.35 22.65
C ASP A 51 -4.42 9.28 21.32
N LYS A 52 -5.48 10.09 21.31
CA LYS A 52 -6.25 10.73 20.23
C LYS A 52 -5.39 11.37 19.12
N ASP A 53 -5.51 10.87 17.88
CA ASP A 53 -5.36 11.67 16.66
C ASP A 53 -6.53 11.31 15.73
N GLY A 54 -7.52 12.20 15.65
CA GLY A 54 -8.55 12.12 14.62
C GLY A 54 -8.10 12.96 13.44
N ILE A 55 -7.86 12.34 12.29
CA ILE A 55 -8.03 12.91 10.95
C ILE A 55 -8.35 11.75 9.98
N ASP A 56 -9.52 11.87 9.37
CA ASP A 56 -10.03 11.33 8.09
C ASP A 56 -10.06 9.82 7.81
N GLN A 57 -11.26 9.27 8.01
CA GLN A 57 -11.73 8.11 7.26
C GLN A 57 -11.73 8.42 5.75
N PRO A 58 -11.54 7.40 4.92
CA PRO A 58 -12.51 7.16 3.84
C PRO A 58 -13.07 5.75 4.03
N GLU A 59 -14.33 5.53 4.41
CA GLU A 59 -15.52 5.71 3.56
C GLU A 59 -15.24 5.32 2.11
N TYR A 60 -15.40 4.03 1.80
CA TYR A 60 -15.56 3.46 0.45
C TYR A 60 -14.89 4.29 -0.68
N GLY A 61 -13.56 4.35 -0.69
CA GLY A 61 -12.80 5.04 -1.75
C GLY A 61 -12.54 4.12 -2.94
N VAL A 62 -12.96 4.53 -4.13
CA VAL A 62 -12.33 4.12 -5.40
C VAL A 62 -10.82 4.33 -5.22
N PRO A 63 -9.94 3.36 -5.54
CA PRO A 63 -8.50 3.61 -5.46
C PRO A 63 -8.19 4.87 -6.25
N ASP A 64 -7.49 5.80 -5.61
CA ASP A 64 -7.03 7.01 -6.26
C ASP A 64 -5.98 6.60 -7.28
N THR A 65 -6.37 6.53 -8.55
CA THR A 65 -5.49 6.18 -9.67
C THR A 65 -4.75 7.39 -10.24
N SER A 66 -4.83 8.55 -9.59
CA SER A 66 -4.13 9.79 -10.01
C SER A 66 -2.60 9.65 -10.07
N TRP A 67 -2.05 8.60 -9.45
CA TRP A 67 -0.60 8.34 -9.37
C TRP A 67 -0.23 6.96 -9.91
N VAL A 68 -1.02 6.39 -10.82
CA VAL A 68 -0.59 5.21 -11.58
C VAL A 68 0.40 5.67 -12.65
N ASP A 69 1.50 4.94 -12.75
CA ASP A 69 2.61 5.13 -13.68
C ASP A 69 2.95 3.70 -14.16
N GLU A 70 2.34 3.27 -15.27
CA GLU A 70 2.38 1.88 -15.74
C GLU A 70 3.64 1.58 -16.58
N ASP A 71 4.25 2.58 -17.21
CA ASP A 71 5.48 2.44 -17.98
C ASP A 71 6.77 2.87 -17.25
N GLY A 72 6.65 3.59 -16.14
CA GLY A 72 7.74 3.93 -15.23
C GLY A 72 8.56 5.15 -15.65
N ASP A 73 7.99 6.07 -16.42
CA ASP A 73 8.68 7.25 -16.94
C ASP A 73 8.70 8.45 -15.97
N GLY A 74 7.90 8.38 -14.90
CA GLY A 74 7.79 9.39 -13.84
C GLY A 74 6.62 10.37 -14.00
N TRP A 75 5.77 10.17 -14.99
CA TRP A 75 4.48 10.84 -15.16
C TRP A 75 3.35 9.93 -14.71
N SER A 76 2.20 10.50 -14.35
CA SER A 76 1.04 9.70 -13.96
C SER A 76 0.04 9.63 -15.10
N THR A 77 -0.88 8.66 -15.07
CA THR A 77 -1.98 8.51 -16.04
C THR A 77 -2.83 9.78 -16.22
N GLU A 78 -2.77 10.76 -15.31
CA GLU A 78 -3.48 12.04 -15.47
C GLU A 78 -2.71 13.05 -16.35
N ASP A 79 -1.38 13.01 -16.31
CA ASP A 79 -0.50 13.92 -17.05
C ASP A 79 0.06 13.26 -18.33
N ASP A 80 0.16 11.92 -18.37
CA ASP A 80 0.63 11.13 -19.50
C ASP A 80 -0.53 10.71 -20.43
N CYS A 81 -0.41 11.06 -21.70
CA CYS A 81 -1.35 10.73 -22.75
C CYS A 81 -1.29 9.26 -23.20
N ASP A 82 -0.19 8.54 -22.93
CA ASP A 82 -0.03 7.09 -23.14
C ASP A 82 0.83 6.44 -22.04
N ASP A 83 0.24 6.24 -20.86
CA ASP A 83 0.78 5.56 -19.65
C ASP A 83 1.20 4.08 -19.87
N THR A 84 1.26 3.62 -21.11
CA THR A 84 1.79 2.30 -21.49
C THR A 84 3.09 2.38 -22.28
N ASN A 85 3.59 3.59 -22.53
CA ASN A 85 4.74 3.86 -23.39
C ASN A 85 5.62 5.00 -22.86
N ALA A 86 6.68 4.65 -22.15
CA ALA A 86 7.61 5.58 -21.52
C ALA A 86 8.39 6.53 -22.47
N ASP A 87 8.18 6.43 -23.79
CA ASP A 87 8.68 7.38 -24.79
C ASP A 87 7.66 8.52 -25.09
N ILE A 88 6.42 8.43 -24.60
CA ILE A 88 5.34 9.41 -24.78
C ILE A 88 5.00 9.97 -23.41
N HIS A 89 5.27 11.26 -23.18
CA HIS A 89 5.02 11.94 -21.92
C HIS A 89 5.26 13.45 -22.02
N PRO A 90 4.79 14.29 -21.07
CA PRO A 90 4.91 15.75 -21.15
C PRO A 90 6.31 16.33 -21.46
N ASP A 91 7.37 15.68 -20.99
CA ASP A 91 8.77 16.08 -21.23
C ASP A 91 9.44 15.37 -22.45
N ALA A 92 8.69 14.61 -23.24
CA ALA A 92 9.25 13.82 -24.33
C ALA A 92 9.62 14.71 -25.53
N THR A 93 10.49 14.19 -26.39
CA THR A 93 10.87 14.90 -27.62
C THR A 93 9.92 14.53 -28.75
N GLU A 94 9.21 15.52 -29.27
CA GLU A 94 8.36 15.41 -30.45
C GLU A 94 9.15 15.02 -31.71
N THR A 95 8.54 14.18 -32.55
CA THR A 95 9.00 13.90 -33.91
C THR A 95 8.06 14.57 -34.92
N PRO A 96 8.45 15.72 -35.51
CA PRO A 96 7.51 16.50 -36.30
C PRO A 96 6.93 15.74 -37.49
N GLY A 97 5.61 15.73 -37.59
CA GLY A 97 4.84 15.19 -38.71
C GLY A 97 4.76 13.66 -38.75
N ASP A 98 4.98 12.99 -37.62
CA ASP A 98 4.70 11.55 -37.48
C ASP A 98 3.28 11.26 -36.99
N SER A 99 2.49 12.30 -36.68
CA SER A 99 1.10 12.23 -36.22
C SER A 99 0.94 11.63 -34.82
N ILE A 100 1.99 11.66 -34.00
CA ILE A 100 2.00 11.23 -32.61
C ILE A 100 2.41 12.43 -31.75
N ASP A 101 1.46 12.95 -30.97
CA ASP A 101 1.74 13.90 -29.88
C ASP A 101 2.54 13.16 -28.80
N SER A 102 3.86 13.27 -28.88
CA SER A 102 4.78 12.55 -27.99
C SER A 102 4.97 13.30 -26.69
N ASN A 103 4.86 14.63 -26.72
CA ASN A 103 5.06 15.52 -25.57
C ASN A 103 3.75 15.86 -24.82
N CYS A 104 2.64 15.19 -25.16
CA CYS A 104 1.31 15.37 -24.57
C CYS A 104 0.87 16.85 -24.47
N ASP A 105 1.26 17.71 -25.43
CA ASP A 105 0.91 19.13 -25.41
C ASP A 105 -0.42 19.44 -26.12
N GLY A 106 -1.01 18.42 -26.74
CA GLY A 106 -2.32 18.45 -27.40
C GLY A 106 -2.27 18.63 -28.91
N GLU A 107 -1.09 18.82 -29.51
CA GLU A 107 -0.89 18.95 -30.96
C GLU A 107 0.34 18.12 -31.41
N ASP A 108 0.39 17.74 -32.70
CA ASP A 108 1.58 17.15 -33.33
C ASP A 108 2.38 18.28 -33.99
N ASP A 109 3.65 18.42 -33.65
CA ASP A 109 4.56 19.38 -34.28
C ASP A 109 4.63 19.14 -35.80
N THR A 110 4.53 20.21 -36.61
CA THR A 110 4.50 20.12 -38.09
C THR A 110 5.79 20.51 -38.79
#